data_AF-A0A286RH90-F1
#
_entry.id   AF-A0A286RH90-F1
#
_cell.length_a   1.000
_cell.length_b   1.000
_cell.length_c   1.000
_cell.angle_alpha   90.00
_cell.angle_beta   90.00
_cell.angle_gamma   90.00
#
_symmetry.space_group_name_H-M   'P 1'
#
loop_
_entity.id
_entity.type
_entity.pdbx_description
1 polymer ?
#
loop_
_entity_poly.entity_id
_entity_poly.type
_entity_poly.pdbx_seq_one_letter_code
_entity_poly.pdbx_strand_id
1 'polypeptide(L)'
;MKHPNTLDISNHPETRPESPPYFLHWLNRPGVKVVWENGKLRLGVKPGALSADEAAILLAHKEEVGGWLLLHKLWEAGYSLRLQPSEYGPGYVLIPTGKPSQPVDFPALFELYDTFHDSAVALLLDACRLLKIDPMDWPKAAERFVREAALRREECPRPKRPARG
;
A
#
# COMPACT_ATOMS: atom_id res chain seq x y z
N MET A 1 -30.06 21.32 40.26
CA MET A 1 -30.43 20.54 39.06
C MET A 1 -29.91 21.33 37.86
N LYS A 2 -28.64 21.13 37.45
CA LYS A 2 -28.16 20.24 36.35
C LYS A 2 -28.89 20.51 35.03
N HIS A 3 -28.31 20.75 33.86
CA HIS A 3 -27.02 21.25 33.32
C HIS A 3 -27.32 21.56 31.83
N PRO A 4 -26.54 22.43 31.14
CA PRO A 4 -26.73 22.75 29.72
C PRO A 4 -26.32 21.56 28.82
N ASN A 5 -27.00 21.37 27.68
CA ASN A 5 -26.69 20.34 26.68
C ASN A 5 -25.31 20.60 26.07
N THR A 6 -24.33 19.88 26.58
CA THR A 6 -22.97 19.69 26.05
C THR A 6 -23.03 18.83 24.78
N LEU A 7 -22.29 19.25 23.76
CA LEU A 7 -21.89 18.44 22.61
C LEU A 7 -21.24 17.13 23.08
N ASP A 8 -21.90 15.99 22.90
CA ASP A 8 -21.25 14.70 23.07
C ASP A 8 -20.64 14.25 21.73
N ILE A 9 -19.34 14.53 21.62
CA ILE A 9 -18.44 14.01 20.60
C ILE A 9 -17.94 12.66 21.12
N SER A 10 -18.67 11.58 20.88
CA SER A 10 -18.17 10.23 21.16
C SER A 10 -18.85 9.14 20.34
N ASN A 11 -18.93 9.33 19.02
CA ASN A 11 -18.99 8.20 18.08
C ASN A 11 -17.56 7.85 17.62
N HIS A 12 -16.74 7.32 18.53
CA HIS A 12 -15.62 6.48 18.12
C HIS A 12 -16.15 5.06 17.98
N PRO A 13 -16.38 4.55 16.75
CA PRO A 13 -16.58 3.12 16.60
C PRO A 13 -15.29 2.43 17.06
N GLU A 14 -15.43 1.47 17.97
CA GLU A 14 -14.36 0.64 18.51
C GLU A 14 -13.41 0.19 17.39
N THR A 15 -12.23 0.82 17.33
CA THR A 15 -11.21 0.56 16.32
C THR A 15 -10.49 -0.75 16.64
N ARG A 16 -10.99 -1.85 16.10
CA ARG A 16 -10.26 -3.13 16.12
C ARG A 16 -9.11 -3.05 15.10
N PRO A 17 -7.84 -3.30 15.49
CA PRO A 17 -6.66 -3.24 14.61
C PRO A 17 -6.60 -4.36 13.56
N GLU A 18 -7.69 -5.10 13.39
CA GLU A 18 -7.77 -6.38 12.67
C GLU A 18 -8.29 -6.23 11.23
N SER A 19 -8.51 -4.99 10.79
CA SER A 19 -8.97 -4.70 9.43
C SER A 19 -7.77 -4.45 8.51
N PRO A 20 -7.67 -5.09 7.33
CA PRO A 20 -6.59 -4.88 6.35
C PRO A 20 -6.22 -3.41 6.05
N PRO A 21 -7.16 -2.45 5.92
CA PRO A 21 -6.77 -1.05 5.68
C PRO A 21 -6.05 -0.38 6.86
N TYR A 22 -6.07 -0.96 8.06
CA TYR A 22 -5.59 -0.30 9.26
C TYR A 22 -4.10 -0.50 9.54
N PHE A 23 -3.46 -1.59 9.15
CA PHE A 23 -2.02 -1.80 9.41
C PHE A 23 -1.12 -1.45 8.22
N LEU A 24 -1.68 -1.20 7.03
CA LEU A 24 -0.90 -0.85 5.83
C LEU A 24 -0.18 0.50 5.96
N HIS A 25 -0.64 1.43 6.81
CA HIS A 25 0.12 2.67 7.06
C HIS A 25 1.43 2.40 7.80
N TRP A 26 1.53 1.32 8.60
CA TRP A 26 2.79 0.91 9.24
C TRP A 26 3.84 0.51 8.22
N LEU A 27 3.44 -0.14 7.12
CA LEU A 27 4.34 -0.52 6.02
C LEU A 27 4.97 0.69 5.33
N ASN A 28 4.31 1.85 5.40
CA ASN A 28 4.79 3.10 4.82
C ASN A 28 5.58 3.98 5.83
N ARG A 29 5.75 3.55 7.09
CA ARG A 29 6.49 4.33 8.09
C ARG A 29 8.00 4.34 7.79
N PRO A 30 8.68 5.50 7.97
CA PRO A 30 10.13 5.56 7.86
C PRO A 30 10.82 4.54 8.78
N GLY A 31 11.69 3.70 8.21
CA GLY A 31 12.42 2.68 8.96
C GLY A 31 11.77 1.29 9.00
N VAL A 32 10.59 1.13 8.39
CA VAL A 32 9.99 -0.18 8.08
C VAL A 32 10.37 -0.57 6.65
N LYS A 33 10.82 -1.81 6.47
CA LYS A 33 11.16 -2.38 5.16
C LYS A 33 10.63 -3.81 5.08
N VAL A 34 9.83 -4.10 4.06
CA VAL A 34 9.45 -5.47 3.71
C VAL A 34 10.28 -5.92 2.52
N VAL A 35 10.83 -7.14 2.58
CA VAL A 35 11.58 -7.73 1.47
C VAL A 35 11.14 -9.16 1.21
N TRP A 36 11.22 -9.57 -0.06
CA TRP A 36 11.08 -10.94 -0.50
C TRP A 36 12.46 -11.46 -0.90
N GLU A 37 12.95 -12.47 -0.19
CA GLU A 37 14.27 -13.04 -0.42
C GLU A 37 14.23 -14.55 -0.19
N ASN A 38 14.67 -15.32 -1.20
CA ASN A 38 14.73 -16.78 -1.15
C ASN A 38 13.40 -17.43 -0.74
N GLY A 39 12.29 -17.03 -1.39
CA GLY A 39 10.96 -17.57 -1.11
C GLY A 39 10.36 -17.17 0.24
N LYS A 40 10.91 -16.14 0.91
CA LYS A 40 10.48 -15.73 2.26
C LYS A 40 10.26 -14.24 2.35
N LEU A 41 9.10 -13.89 2.93
CA LEU A 41 8.76 -12.54 3.33
C LEU A 41 9.48 -12.19 4.64
N ARG A 42 10.21 -11.08 4.65
CA ARG A 42 10.97 -10.60 5.81
C ARG A 42 10.63 -9.15 6.13
N LEU A 43 10.46 -8.87 7.41
CA LEU A 43 10.22 -7.53 7.94
C LEU A 43 11.50 -7.01 8.62
N GLY A 44 12.10 -5.98 8.04
CA GLY A 44 13.18 -5.20 8.64
C GLY A 44 12.63 -3.94 9.30
N VAL A 45 12.96 -3.72 10.57
CA VAL A 45 12.44 -2.60 11.36
C VAL A 45 13.60 -1.89 12.07
N LYS A 46 13.75 -0.59 11.85
CA LYS A 46 14.69 0.24 12.64
C LYS A 46 14.15 0.40 14.07
N PRO A 47 15.02 0.52 15.10
CA PRO A 47 14.58 0.76 16.46
C PRO A 47 13.61 1.95 16.55
N GLY A 48 12.45 1.73 17.18
CA GLY A 48 11.40 2.75 17.35
C GLY A 48 10.50 2.98 16.14
N ALA A 49 10.70 2.29 15.00
CA ALA A 49 9.81 2.42 13.83
C ALA A 49 8.46 1.68 14.00
N LEU A 50 8.48 0.55 14.71
CA LEU A 50 7.29 -0.20 15.13
C LEU A 50 7.44 -0.67 16.58
N SER A 51 6.30 -0.80 17.27
CA SER A 51 6.23 -1.57 18.52
C SER A 51 6.30 -3.08 18.25
N ALA A 52 6.53 -3.88 19.30
CA ALA A 52 6.54 -5.33 19.18
C ALA A 52 5.17 -5.87 18.72
N ASP A 53 4.08 -5.29 19.22
CA ASP A 53 2.71 -5.67 18.85
C ASP A 53 2.39 -5.31 17.39
N GLU A 54 2.80 -4.12 16.93
CA GLU A 54 2.65 -3.70 15.54
C GLU A 54 3.42 -4.65 14.60
N ALA A 55 4.65 -5.02 14.96
CA ALA A 55 5.43 -5.98 14.18
C ALA A 55 4.81 -7.38 14.18
N ALA A 56 4.26 -7.84 15.32
CA ALA A 56 3.59 -9.14 15.41
C ALA A 56 2.34 -9.20 14.53
N ILE A 57 1.54 -8.13 14.48
CA ILE A 57 0.37 -8.03 13.58
C ILE A 57 0.82 -8.12 12.13
N LEU A 58 1.83 -7.35 11.69
CA LEU A 58 2.33 -7.45 10.31
C LEU A 58 2.81 -8.87 9.95
N LEU A 59 3.43 -9.57 10.91
CA LEU A 59 3.87 -10.95 10.69
C LEU A 59 2.72 -11.98 10.69
N ALA A 60 1.58 -11.66 11.31
CA ALA A 60 0.37 -12.48 11.27
C ALA A 60 -0.38 -12.32 9.94
N HIS A 61 -0.32 -11.14 9.32
CA HIS A 61 -1.00 -10.79 8.06
C HIS A 61 -0.07 -10.89 6.84
N LYS A 62 0.58 -12.04 6.66
CA LYS A 62 1.60 -12.22 5.61
C LYS A 62 1.03 -12.06 4.20
N GLU A 63 -0.22 -12.44 3.99
CA GLU A 63 -0.89 -12.35 2.69
C GLU A 63 -1.05 -10.89 2.26
N GLU A 64 -1.58 -10.05 3.15
CA GLU A 64 -1.78 -8.63 2.89
C GLU A 64 -0.44 -7.89 2.80
N VAL A 65 0.54 -8.24 3.63
CA VAL A 65 1.88 -7.65 3.55
C VAL A 65 2.60 -8.06 2.25
N GLY A 66 2.45 -9.31 1.82
CA GLY A 66 3.00 -9.83 0.57
C GLY A 66 2.33 -9.21 -0.65
N GLY A 67 0.99 -9.11 -0.65
CA GLY A 67 0.23 -8.44 -1.70
C GLY A 67 0.60 -6.96 -1.81
N TRP A 68 0.75 -6.27 -0.67
CA TRP A 68 1.24 -4.89 -0.65
C TRP A 68 2.65 -4.77 -1.23
N LEU A 69 3.56 -5.68 -0.85
CA LEU A 69 4.93 -5.69 -1.37
C LEU A 69 4.93 -5.91 -2.88
N LEU A 70 4.11 -6.83 -3.40
CA LEU A 70 3.98 -7.09 -4.83
C LEU A 70 3.53 -5.83 -5.59
N LEU A 71 2.45 -5.19 -5.14
CA LEU A 71 1.96 -3.94 -5.74
C LEU A 71 3.04 -2.85 -5.73
N HIS A 72 3.76 -2.71 -4.62
CA HIS A 72 4.84 -1.73 -4.50
C HIS A 72 6.01 -2.05 -5.44
N LYS A 73 6.42 -3.31 -5.56
CA LYS A 73 7.51 -3.73 -6.46
C LYS A 73 7.18 -3.51 -7.92
N LEU A 74 5.97 -3.86 -8.33
CA LEU A 74 5.52 -3.63 -9.70
C LEU A 74 5.47 -2.13 -10.03
N TRP A 75 5.00 -1.33 -9.08
CA TRP A 75 4.98 0.12 -9.22
C TRP A 75 6.37 0.75 -9.28
N GLU A 76 7.28 0.38 -8.37
CA GLU A 76 8.68 0.83 -8.37
C GLU A 76 9.42 0.44 -9.66
N ALA A 77 9.12 -0.73 -10.19
CA ALA A 77 9.63 -1.18 -11.48
C ALA A 77 9.10 -0.36 -12.66
N GLY A 78 8.05 0.44 -12.47
CA GLY A 78 7.45 1.30 -13.49
C GLY A 78 6.31 0.66 -14.27
N TYR A 79 5.73 -0.44 -13.79
CA TYR A 79 4.58 -1.04 -14.44
C TYR A 79 3.30 -0.24 -14.18
N SER A 80 2.45 -0.16 -15.21
CA SER A 80 1.05 0.22 -15.04
C SER A 80 0.24 -1.02 -14.70
N LEU A 81 -0.46 -1.00 -13.57
CA LEU A 81 -1.29 -2.10 -13.10
C LEU A 81 -2.69 -2.02 -13.70
N ARG A 82 -3.20 -3.11 -14.27
CA ARG A 82 -4.59 -3.21 -14.73
C ARG A 82 -5.30 -4.33 -13.99
N LEU A 83 -6.56 -4.11 -13.62
CA LEU A 83 -7.46 -5.20 -13.24
C LEU A 83 -8.29 -5.57 -14.46
N GLN A 84 -8.37 -6.86 -14.77
CA GLN A 84 -9.24 -7.39 -15.81
C GLN A 84 -10.14 -8.46 -15.22
N PRO A 85 -11.41 -8.56 -15.64
CA PRO A 85 -12.25 -9.69 -15.30
C PRO A 85 -11.55 -11.01 -15.67
N SER A 86 -11.59 -11.99 -14.78
CA SER A 86 -11.03 -13.30 -15.07
C SER A 86 -11.83 -14.00 -16.17
N GLU A 87 -11.14 -14.60 -17.14
CA GLU A 87 -11.77 -15.44 -18.18
C GLU A 87 -12.17 -16.83 -17.64
N TYR A 88 -11.62 -17.23 -16.49
CA TYR A 88 -11.76 -18.57 -15.92
C TYR A 88 -12.77 -18.65 -14.77
N GLY A 89 -13.43 -17.55 -14.41
CA GLY A 89 -14.41 -17.54 -13.32
C GLY A 89 -14.76 -16.13 -12.84
N PRO A 90 -15.62 -16.02 -11.82
CA PRO A 90 -15.92 -14.73 -11.20
C PRO A 90 -14.65 -14.19 -10.52
N GLY A 91 -14.33 -12.92 -10.78
CA GLY A 91 -13.20 -12.24 -10.14
C GLY A 91 -12.41 -11.37 -11.10
N TYR A 92 -11.27 -10.89 -10.62
CA TYR A 92 -10.33 -10.08 -11.39
C TYR A 92 -8.94 -10.72 -11.35
N VAL A 93 -8.14 -10.43 -12.36
CA VAL A 93 -6.71 -10.69 -12.40
C VAL A 93 -5.95 -9.37 -12.47
N LEU A 94 -4.81 -9.31 -11.79
CA LEU A 94 -3.86 -8.21 -11.92
C LEU A 94 -3.03 -8.46 -13.17
N ILE A 95 -2.84 -7.46 -14.01
CA ILE A 95 -1.96 -7.56 -15.18
C ILE A 95 -1.01 -6.36 -15.14
N PRO A 96 0.29 -6.58 -14.85
CA PRO A 96 1.32 -5.57 -15.04
C PRO A 96 1.49 -5.30 -16.54
N THR A 97 1.39 -4.03 -16.93
CA THR A 97 1.52 -3.61 -18.33
C THR A 97 2.63 -2.58 -18.49
N GLY A 98 3.19 -2.53 -19.70
CA GLY A 98 4.34 -1.68 -20.03
C GLY A 98 5.67 -2.39 -19.89
N LYS A 99 6.75 -1.65 -20.07
CA LYS A 99 8.13 -2.12 -19.87
C LYS A 99 8.64 -1.55 -18.55
N PRO A 100 9.38 -2.33 -17.76
CA PRO A 100 9.98 -1.80 -16.54
C PRO A 100 10.95 -0.68 -16.89
N SER A 101 10.88 0.42 -16.16
CA SER A 101 11.75 1.59 -16.31
C SER A 101 13.00 1.50 -15.43
N GLN A 102 13.06 0.50 -14.56
CA GLN A 102 14.17 0.22 -13.64
C GLN A 102 14.67 -1.23 -13.80
N PRO A 103 15.90 -1.55 -13.38
CA PRO A 103 16.36 -2.94 -13.27
C PRO A 103 15.47 -3.74 -12.31
N VAL A 104 15.06 -4.93 -12.74
CA VAL A 104 14.19 -5.84 -11.98
C VAL A 104 14.84 -7.21 -11.89
N ASP A 105 14.85 -7.78 -10.69
CA ASP A 105 15.11 -9.21 -10.49
C ASP A 105 13.85 -9.99 -10.87
N PHE A 106 13.78 -10.40 -12.14
CA PHE A 106 12.61 -11.09 -12.69
C PHE A 106 12.29 -12.41 -11.99
N PRO A 107 13.27 -13.31 -11.71
CA PRO A 107 12.99 -14.52 -10.94
C PRO A 107 12.31 -14.24 -9.59
N ALA A 108 12.85 -13.32 -8.79
CA ALA A 108 12.27 -12.99 -7.50
C ALA A 108 10.91 -12.29 -7.63
N LEU A 109 10.73 -11.41 -8.61
CA LEU A 109 9.45 -10.75 -8.86
C LEU A 109 8.39 -11.74 -9.33
N PHE A 110 8.75 -12.70 -10.17
CA PHE A 110 7.83 -13.73 -10.66
C PHE A 110 7.38 -14.65 -9.52
N GLU A 111 8.31 -15.10 -8.67
CA GLU A 111 7.97 -15.90 -7.49
C GLU A 111 7.04 -15.12 -6.53
N LEU A 112 7.34 -13.84 -6.29
CA LEU A 112 6.50 -12.97 -5.48
C LEU A 112 5.11 -12.79 -6.10
N TYR A 113 5.05 -12.64 -7.42
CA TYR A 113 3.82 -12.51 -8.18
C TYR A 113 2.98 -13.78 -8.03
N ASP A 114 3.54 -14.96 -8.30
CA ASP A 114 2.83 -16.23 -8.19
C ASP A 114 2.33 -16.50 -6.76
N THR A 115 3.12 -16.11 -5.75
CA THR A 115 2.77 -16.32 -4.35
C THR A 115 1.66 -15.39 -3.85
N PHE A 116 1.67 -14.10 -4.22
CA PHE A 116 0.78 -13.09 -3.63
C PHE A 116 -0.12 -12.38 -4.64
N HIS A 117 -0.30 -12.93 -5.84
CA HIS A 117 -1.16 -12.34 -6.88
C HIS A 117 -2.57 -12.07 -6.36
N ASP A 118 -3.22 -13.07 -5.77
CA ASP A 118 -4.61 -12.96 -5.34
C ASP A 118 -4.76 -11.97 -4.18
N SER A 119 -3.81 -11.97 -3.25
CA SER A 119 -3.73 -11.00 -2.15
C SER A 119 -3.53 -9.57 -2.68
N ALA A 120 -2.71 -9.37 -3.71
CA ALA A 120 -2.55 -8.07 -4.37
C ALA A 120 -3.83 -7.64 -5.11
N VAL A 121 -4.51 -8.56 -5.80
CA VAL A 121 -5.82 -8.30 -6.43
C VAL A 121 -6.84 -7.86 -5.38
N ALA A 122 -6.96 -8.58 -4.27
CA ALA A 122 -7.89 -8.26 -3.19
C ALA A 122 -7.65 -6.86 -2.63
N LEU A 123 -6.39 -6.50 -2.35
CA LEU A 123 -6.01 -5.17 -1.89
C LEU A 123 -6.38 -4.07 -2.90
N LEU A 124 -6.16 -4.32 -4.19
CA LEU A 124 -6.48 -3.36 -5.24
C LEU A 124 -7.99 -3.18 -5.42
N LEU A 125 -8.75 -4.26 -5.32
CA LEU A 125 -10.22 -4.23 -5.32
C LEU A 125 -10.78 -3.51 -4.10
N ASP A 126 -10.20 -3.71 -2.93
CA ASP A 126 -10.58 -2.97 -1.73
C ASP A 126 -10.28 -1.47 -1.87
N ALA A 127 -9.13 -1.11 -2.45
CA ALA A 127 -8.81 0.28 -2.78
C ALA A 127 -9.83 0.87 -3.77
N CYS A 128 -10.19 0.12 -4.82
CA CYS A 128 -11.23 0.52 -5.78
C CYS A 128 -12.57 0.76 -5.09
N ARG A 129 -13.00 -0.16 -4.20
CA ARG A 129 -14.23 -0.05 -3.42
C ARG A 129 -14.24 1.19 -2.52
N LEU A 130 -13.15 1.43 -1.79
CA LEU A 130 -13.01 2.58 -0.88
C LEU A 130 -13.04 3.91 -1.65
N LEU A 131 -12.41 3.94 -2.83
CA LEU A 131 -12.30 5.13 -3.67
C LEU A 131 -13.46 5.29 -4.67
N LYS A 132 -14.40 4.33 -4.70
CA LYS A 132 -15.51 4.26 -5.66
C LYS A 132 -15.03 4.34 -7.12
N ILE A 133 -13.97 3.59 -7.42
CA ILE A 133 -13.38 3.45 -8.76
C ILE A 133 -13.84 2.11 -9.33
N ASP A 134 -14.24 2.09 -10.60
CA ASP A 134 -14.41 0.82 -11.32
C ASP A 134 -13.03 0.15 -11.45
N PRO A 135 -12.87 -1.14 -11.10
CA PRO A 135 -11.59 -1.84 -11.19
C PRO A 135 -10.85 -1.66 -12.52
N MET A 136 -11.57 -1.62 -13.64
CA MET A 136 -10.98 -1.45 -14.98
C MET A 136 -10.46 -0.03 -15.23
N ASP A 137 -10.97 0.97 -14.49
CA ASP A 137 -10.50 2.36 -14.55
C ASP A 137 -9.34 2.65 -13.60
N TRP A 138 -8.87 1.64 -12.84
CA TRP A 138 -7.70 1.77 -11.96
C TRP A 138 -6.49 2.45 -12.62
N PRO A 139 -6.06 2.12 -13.86
CA PRO A 139 -4.88 2.74 -14.45
C PRO A 139 -4.98 4.26 -14.56
N LYS A 140 -6.15 4.78 -14.96
CA LYS A 140 -6.40 6.23 -15.08
C LYS A 140 -6.39 6.91 -13.71
N ALA A 141 -7.00 6.26 -12.72
CA ALA A 141 -7.02 6.77 -11.35
C ALA A 141 -5.62 6.79 -10.74
N ALA A 142 -4.83 5.74 -10.94
CA ALA A 142 -3.46 5.64 -10.46
C ALA A 142 -2.55 6.71 -11.07
N GLU A 143 -2.66 6.96 -12.38
CA GLU A 143 -1.94 8.05 -13.06
C GLU A 143 -2.30 9.42 -12.46
N ARG A 144 -3.59 9.67 -12.20
CA ARG A 144 -4.03 10.88 -11.52
C ARG A 144 -3.38 11.02 -10.15
N PHE A 145 -3.35 9.97 -9.34
CA PHE A 145 -2.72 10.00 -8.01
C PHE A 145 -1.21 10.27 -8.06
N VAL A 146 -0.49 9.69 -9.03
CA VAL A 146 0.94 9.98 -9.26
C VAL A 146 1.14 11.46 -9.55
N ARG A 147 0.36 11.98 -10.50
CA ARG A 147 0.47 13.38 -10.92
C ARG A 147 0.18 14.33 -9.77
N GLU A 148 -0.88 14.08 -9.00
CA GLU A 148 -1.22 14.87 -7.81
C GLU A 148 -0.13 14.80 -6.73
N ALA A 149 0.45 13.62 -6.50
CA ALA A 149 1.54 13.46 -5.54
C ALA A 149 2.82 14.19 -5.97
N ALA A 150 3.13 14.21 -7.28
CA ALA A 150 4.26 14.97 -7.82
C ALA A 150 4.07 16.48 -7.61
N LEU A 151 2.88 17.01 -7.92
CA LEU A 151 2.56 18.44 -7.72
C LEU A 151 2.70 18.85 -6.25
N ARG A 152 2.17 18.06 -5.31
CA ARG A 152 2.31 18.32 -3.86
C ARG A 152 3.76 18.34 -3.37
N ARG A 153 4.65 17.57 -4.01
CA ARG A 153 6.09 17.57 -3.67
C ARG A 153 6.80 18.83 -4.15
N GLU A 154 6.37 19.39 -5.28
CA GLU A 154 6.91 20.64 -5.82
C GLU A 154 6.45 21.87 -5.04
N GLU A 155 5.23 21.84 -4.50
CA GLU A 155 4.66 22.92 -3.69
C GLU A 155 5.29 23.05 -2.29
N CYS A 156 6.04 22.05 -1.81
CA CYS A 156 6.70 22.11 -0.50
C CYS A 156 8.01 22.93 -0.61
N PRO A 157 8.07 24.17 -0.11
CA PRO A 157 9.26 25.00 -0.26
C PRO A 157 10.44 24.36 0.47
N ARG A 158 11.55 24.14 -0.24
CA ARG A 158 12.79 23.70 0.40
C ARG A 158 13.14 24.69 1.51
N PRO A 159 13.48 24.21 2.73
CA PRO A 159 13.91 25.11 3.80
C PRO A 159 15.09 25.94 3.29
N LYS A 160 14.96 27.28 3.33
CA LYS A 160 16.06 28.18 2.98
C LYS A 160 17.25 27.81 3.87
N ARG A 161 18.39 27.46 3.25
CA ARG A 161 19.65 27.32 3.98
C ARG A 161 19.88 28.63 4.74
N PRO A 162 20.22 28.59 6.04
CA PRO A 162 20.64 29.81 6.73
C PRO A 162 21.85 30.38 5.99
N ALA A 163 21.82 31.69 5.75
CA ALA A 163 22.95 32.40 5.17
C ALA A 163 24.17 32.16 6.07
N ARG A 164 25.27 31.68 5.48
CA ARG A 164 26.56 31.72 6.16
C ARG A 164 26.94 33.19 6.25
N GLY A 165 27.17 33.66 7.48
CA GLY A 165 27.61 35.01 7.77
C GLY A 165 29.01 35.33 7.23
#